data_AF-A0A453CQ69-F1
#
_entry.id   AF-A0A453CQ69-F1
#
_cell.length_a   1.000
_cell.length_b   1.000
_cell.length_c   1.000
_cell.angle_alpha   90.00
_cell.angle_beta   90.00
_cell.angle_gamma   90.00
#
_symmetry.space_group_name_H-M   'P 1'
#
loop_
_entity.id
_entity.type
_entity.pdbx_description
1 polymer ?
#
loop_
_entity_poly.entity_id
_entity_poly.type
_entity_poly.pdbx_seq_one_letter_code
_entity_poly.pdbx_strand_id
1 'polypeptide(L)'
;AFPAHKLVLAMRSPVFKAELYGAMREKDMSRITINDMQPAVFEALLHFIYTDSLPAMDDIGRDDYKDIVSHLLVAADRYAMERLKLICESILYKNIDVKTVVSMLAFADWHHCSRLNDACIRFIATLDTRGMDDMMTSQGYVKLKETCPLALVELLEKTSRLAKSKSSIHIGSLVYA
;
A
#
# COMPACT_ATOMS: atom_id res chain seq x y z
N ALA A 1 22.19 -2.54 -14.58
CA ALA A 1 21.23 -2.49 -15.70
C ALA A 1 20.50 -3.82 -15.75
N PHE A 2 19.19 -3.82 -15.98
CA PHE A 2 18.40 -5.05 -15.96
C PHE A 2 18.07 -5.48 -17.41
N PRO A 3 18.54 -6.64 -17.87
CA PRO A 3 18.11 -7.17 -19.15
C PRO A 3 16.65 -7.65 -19.06
N ALA A 4 15.83 -7.27 -20.03
CA ALA A 4 14.44 -7.68 -20.09
C ALA A 4 13.90 -7.72 -21.53
N HIS A 5 12.87 -8.54 -21.74
CA HIS A 5 12.18 -8.69 -23.01
C HIS A 5 11.05 -7.68 -23.12
N LYS A 6 11.16 -6.76 -24.08
CA LYS A 6 10.15 -5.71 -24.33
C LYS A 6 8.73 -6.25 -24.44
N LEU A 7 8.58 -7.37 -25.15
CA LEU A 7 7.28 -8.01 -25.36
C LEU A 7 6.66 -8.48 -24.05
N VAL A 8 7.45 -9.09 -23.15
CA VAL A 8 6.97 -9.55 -21.85
C VAL A 8 6.54 -8.37 -20.98
N LEU A 9 7.35 -7.30 -20.92
CA LEU A 9 7.00 -6.08 -20.19
C LEU A 9 5.66 -5.48 -20.68
N ALA A 10 5.51 -5.35 -21.99
CA ALA A 10 4.33 -4.76 -22.61
C ALA A 10 3.07 -5.63 -22.47
N MET A 11 3.19 -6.95 -22.39
CA MET A 11 2.04 -7.83 -22.11
C MET A 11 1.56 -7.73 -20.67
N ARG A 12 2.47 -7.39 -19.74
CA ARG A 12 2.21 -7.46 -18.30
C ARG A 12 1.91 -6.10 -17.67
N SER A 13 2.21 -5.01 -18.37
CA SER A 13 1.91 -3.64 -17.94
C SER A 13 1.44 -2.79 -19.12
N PRO A 14 0.23 -2.19 -19.05
CA PRO A 14 -0.25 -1.22 -20.03
C PRO A 14 0.67 0.00 -20.17
N VAL A 15 1.32 0.41 -19.08
CA VAL A 15 2.24 1.56 -19.07
C VAL A 15 3.53 1.21 -19.82
N PHE A 16 4.13 0.04 -19.55
CA PHE A 16 5.27 -0.40 -20.37
C PHE A 16 4.88 -0.61 -21.83
N LYS A 17 3.66 -1.08 -22.12
CA LYS A 17 3.17 -1.18 -23.51
C LYS A 17 3.14 0.18 -24.19
N ALA A 18 2.64 1.20 -23.51
CA ALA A 18 2.59 2.57 -24.03
C ALA A 18 4.00 3.15 -24.23
N GLU A 19 4.90 2.97 -23.26
CA GLU A 19 6.29 3.45 -23.39
C GLU A 19 7.07 2.72 -24.51
N LEU A 20 6.88 1.41 -24.65
CA LEU A 20 7.66 0.57 -25.58
C LEU A 20 7.06 0.43 -26.97
N TYR A 21 5.77 0.71 -27.16
CA TYR A 21 5.07 0.50 -28.43
C TYR A 21 4.05 1.61 -28.76
N GLY A 22 3.92 2.64 -27.93
CA GLY A 22 3.01 3.75 -28.15
C GLY A 22 3.50 4.75 -29.20
N ALA A 23 2.62 5.69 -29.56
CA ALA A 23 2.83 6.65 -30.64
C ALA A 23 4.00 7.63 -30.41
N MET A 24 4.39 7.85 -29.14
CA MET A 24 5.48 8.74 -28.74
C MET A 24 6.81 8.01 -28.53
N ARG A 25 6.92 6.73 -28.92
CA ARG A 25 8.14 5.96 -28.74
C ARG A 25 9.28 6.53 -29.59
N GLU A 26 10.41 6.81 -28.97
CA GLU A 26 11.65 7.12 -29.70
C GLU A 26 12.03 5.93 -30.59
N LYS A 27 12.29 6.19 -31.87
CA LYS A 27 12.42 5.16 -32.92
C LYS A 27 13.49 4.10 -32.62
N ASP A 28 14.51 4.42 -31.83
CA ASP A 28 15.66 3.55 -31.52
C ASP A 28 15.84 3.25 -30.02
N MET A 29 14.77 3.33 -29.22
CA MET A 29 14.88 3.16 -27.78
C MET A 29 15.19 1.70 -27.40
N SER A 30 16.47 1.36 -27.23
CA SER A 30 16.92 0.03 -26.75
C SER A 30 16.89 -0.11 -25.23
N ARG A 31 16.75 1.01 -24.50
CA ARG A 31 16.81 1.09 -23.03
C ARG A 31 15.71 2.03 -22.54
N ILE A 32 15.06 1.67 -21.44
CA ILE A 32 14.17 2.58 -20.70
C ILE A 32 14.89 3.01 -19.44
N THR A 33 14.83 4.30 -19.13
CA THR A 33 15.30 4.84 -17.87
C THR A 33 14.17 4.82 -16.85
N ILE A 34 14.37 4.11 -15.75
CA ILE A 34 13.43 4.07 -14.63
C ILE A 34 13.93 5.05 -13.58
N ASN A 35 13.19 6.14 -13.39
CA ASN A 35 13.48 7.16 -12.39
C ASN A 35 12.68 6.92 -11.11
N ASP A 36 13.20 7.39 -9.98
CA ASP A 36 12.52 7.40 -8.67
C ASP A 36 12.08 6.01 -8.18
N MET A 37 12.89 5.00 -8.45
CA MET A 37 12.67 3.64 -7.98
C MET A 37 13.99 3.01 -7.53
N GLN A 38 13.99 2.45 -6.33
CA GLN A 38 15.14 1.70 -5.83
C GLN A 38 15.37 0.43 -6.67
N PRO A 39 16.63 0.04 -6.95
CA PRO A 39 16.93 -1.15 -7.73
C PRO A 39 16.27 -2.43 -7.21
N ALA A 40 16.24 -2.64 -5.89
CA ALA A 40 15.61 -3.82 -5.27
C ALA A 40 14.09 -3.89 -5.53
N VAL A 41 13.41 -2.73 -5.53
CA VAL A 41 11.97 -2.64 -5.83
C VAL A 41 11.72 -2.96 -7.31
N PHE A 42 12.56 -2.43 -8.19
CA PHE A 42 12.45 -2.72 -9.63
C PHE A 42 12.77 -4.19 -9.95
N GLU A 43 13.73 -4.78 -9.24
CA GLU A 43 14.04 -6.20 -9.35
C GLU A 43 12.85 -7.07 -8.92
N ALA A 44 12.18 -6.74 -7.81
CA ALA A 44 10.96 -7.42 -7.38
C ALA A 44 9.81 -7.25 -8.39
N LEU A 45 9.64 -6.05 -8.97
CA LEU A 45 8.67 -5.79 -10.03
C LEU A 45 8.94 -6.67 -11.26
N LEU A 46 10.19 -6.71 -11.72
CA LEU A 46 10.61 -7.56 -12.83
C LEU A 46 10.37 -9.05 -12.53
N HIS A 47 10.76 -9.51 -11.35
CA HIS A 47 10.52 -10.89 -10.92
C HIS A 47 9.03 -11.25 -11.06
N PHE A 48 8.14 -10.38 -10.55
CA PHE A 48 6.69 -10.59 -10.67
C PHE A 48 6.19 -10.55 -12.12
N ILE A 49 6.75 -9.68 -12.97
CA ILE A 49 6.40 -9.64 -14.39
C ILE A 49 6.62 -11.00 -15.07
N TYR A 50 7.73 -11.66 -14.77
CA TYR A 50 8.09 -12.95 -15.38
C TYR A 50 7.46 -14.17 -14.72
N THR A 51 7.23 -14.12 -13.40
CA THR A 51 6.87 -15.32 -12.61
C THR A 51 5.45 -15.27 -12.05
N ASP A 52 4.81 -14.10 -12.06
CA ASP A 52 3.51 -13.84 -11.42
C ASP A 52 3.49 -14.11 -9.89
N SER A 53 4.69 -14.17 -9.27
CA SER A 53 4.94 -14.33 -7.83
C SER A 53 5.89 -13.24 -7.31
N LEU A 54 5.88 -13.00 -6.00
CA LEU A 54 6.91 -12.17 -5.36
C LEU A 54 8.17 -13.00 -5.10
N PRO A 55 9.37 -12.39 -5.16
CA PRO A 55 10.60 -13.09 -4.79
C PRO A 55 10.55 -13.56 -3.33
N ALA A 56 11.19 -14.69 -3.05
CA ALA A 56 11.48 -15.10 -1.67
C ALA A 56 12.39 -14.04 -1.04
N MET A 57 12.05 -13.63 0.17
CA MET A 57 12.67 -12.50 0.87
C MET A 57 13.13 -12.95 2.26
N ASP A 58 13.67 -14.17 2.32
CA ASP A 58 13.99 -14.87 3.57
C ASP A 58 15.21 -14.24 4.28
N ASP A 59 16.05 -13.52 3.55
CA ASP A 59 17.30 -12.94 4.05
C ASP A 59 17.20 -11.46 4.47
N ILE A 60 16.00 -10.86 4.44
CA ILE A 60 15.81 -9.45 4.81
C ILE A 60 15.00 -9.26 6.10
N GLY A 61 15.32 -8.20 6.83
CA GLY A 61 14.61 -7.83 8.05
C GLY A 61 13.13 -7.54 7.79
N ARG A 62 12.28 -7.76 8.80
CA ARG A 62 10.83 -7.54 8.69
C ARG A 62 10.48 -6.11 8.24
N ASP A 63 11.19 -5.12 8.76
CA ASP A 63 10.91 -3.71 8.45
C ASP A 63 11.39 -3.35 7.04
N ASP A 64 12.55 -3.85 6.62
CA ASP A 64 13.05 -3.69 5.24
C ASP A 64 12.09 -4.33 4.23
N TYR A 65 11.54 -5.52 4.55
CA TYR A 65 10.54 -6.17 3.72
C TYR A 65 9.27 -5.32 3.58
N LYS A 66 8.78 -4.74 4.68
CA LYS A 66 7.61 -3.84 4.62
C LYS A 66 7.89 -2.61 3.77
N ASP A 67 9.09 -2.05 3.86
CA ASP A 67 9.48 -0.88 3.07
C ASP A 67 9.55 -1.23 1.57
N ILE A 68 10.16 -2.37 1.21
CA ILE A 68 10.19 -2.86 -0.19
C ILE A 68 8.77 -3.09 -0.70
N VAL A 69 7.90 -3.75 0.06
CA VAL A 69 6.51 -4.01 -0.34
C VAL A 69 5.71 -2.71 -0.51
N SER A 70 5.96 -1.71 0.35
CA SER A 70 5.31 -0.40 0.24
C SER A 70 5.73 0.31 -1.05
N HIS A 71 7.03 0.38 -1.34
CA HIS A 71 7.51 0.95 -2.60
C HIS A 71 7.08 0.13 -3.83
N LEU A 72 6.98 -1.19 -3.70
CA LEU A 72 6.49 -2.07 -4.76
C LEU A 72 5.00 -1.86 -5.04
N LEU A 73 4.20 -1.54 -4.01
CA LEU A 73 2.81 -1.11 -4.21
C LEU A 73 2.77 0.15 -5.09
N VAL A 74 3.58 1.15 -4.78
CA VAL A 74 3.65 2.40 -5.57
C VAL A 74 4.08 2.11 -7.01
N ALA A 75 5.07 1.23 -7.19
CA ALA A 75 5.50 0.77 -8.51
C ALA A 75 4.36 0.05 -9.26
N ALA A 76 3.64 -0.84 -8.58
CA ALA A 76 2.52 -1.58 -9.17
C ALA A 76 1.42 -0.66 -9.64
N ASP A 77 1.07 0.36 -8.86
CA ASP A 77 0.11 1.40 -9.25
C ASP A 77 0.62 2.20 -10.45
N ARG A 78 1.87 2.71 -10.38
CA ARG A 78 2.53 3.45 -11.48
C ARG A 78 2.54 2.69 -12.79
N TYR A 79 2.75 1.37 -12.76
CA TYR A 79 2.79 0.53 -13.96
C TYR A 79 1.45 -0.16 -14.28
N ALA A 80 0.36 0.23 -13.60
CA ALA A 80 -0.99 -0.30 -13.77
C ALA A 80 -1.06 -1.84 -13.67
N MET A 81 -0.38 -2.41 -12.67
CA MET A 81 -0.30 -3.84 -12.39
C MET A 81 -1.22 -4.21 -11.20
N GLU A 82 -2.52 -4.22 -11.44
CA GLU A 82 -3.56 -4.34 -10.40
C GLU A 82 -3.39 -5.57 -9.50
N ARG A 83 -3.11 -6.75 -10.08
CA ARG A 83 -2.92 -7.98 -9.29
C ARG A 83 -1.74 -7.85 -8.31
N LEU A 84 -0.64 -7.24 -8.72
CA LEU A 84 0.51 -6.99 -7.85
C LEU A 84 0.15 -5.99 -6.75
N LYS A 85 -0.55 -4.90 -7.11
CA LYS A 85 -1.04 -3.90 -6.16
C LYS A 85 -1.86 -4.55 -5.04
N LEU A 86 -2.83 -5.40 -5.40
CA LEU A 86 -3.66 -6.13 -4.44
C LEU A 86 -2.87 -7.11 -3.55
N ILE A 87 -1.82 -7.75 -4.07
CA ILE A 87 -0.94 -8.61 -3.28
C ILE A 87 -0.17 -7.78 -2.26
N CYS A 88 0.42 -6.66 -2.68
CA CYS A 88 1.13 -5.74 -1.78
C CYS A 88 0.20 -5.20 -0.69
N GLU A 89 -1.02 -4.76 -1.05
CA GLU A 89 -2.03 -4.32 -0.07
C GLU A 89 -2.35 -5.41 0.95
N SER A 90 -2.50 -6.67 0.52
CA SER A 90 -2.78 -7.79 1.41
C SER A 90 -1.63 -8.06 2.40
N ILE A 91 -0.39 -7.93 1.93
CA ILE A 91 0.80 -8.10 2.79
C ILE A 91 0.88 -6.97 3.81
N LEU A 92 0.72 -5.72 3.38
CA LEU A 92 0.75 -4.56 4.28
C LEU A 92 -0.38 -4.62 5.30
N TYR A 93 -1.58 -5.01 4.88
CA TYR A 93 -2.72 -5.23 5.75
C TYR A 93 -2.40 -6.22 6.90
N LYS A 94 -1.81 -7.37 6.59
CA LYS A 94 -1.46 -8.40 7.59
C LYS A 94 -0.35 -7.96 8.54
N ASN A 95 0.34 -6.87 8.23
CA ASN A 95 1.50 -6.36 8.95
C ASN A 95 1.25 -4.99 9.58
N ILE A 96 -0.01 -4.54 9.66
CA ILE A 96 -0.42 -3.34 10.40
C ILE A 96 -0.01 -3.50 11.86
N ASP A 97 0.58 -2.43 12.39
CA ASP A 97 1.05 -2.34 13.77
C ASP A 97 0.59 -1.02 14.39
N VAL A 98 0.36 -0.99 15.69
CA VAL A 98 -0.09 0.21 16.42
C VAL A 98 0.84 1.40 16.17
N LYS A 99 2.15 1.16 16.08
CA LYS A 99 3.15 2.22 15.88
C LYS A 99 3.18 2.73 14.45
N THR A 100 2.68 1.97 13.48
CA THR A 100 2.79 2.29 12.04
C THR A 100 1.45 2.51 11.34
N VAL A 101 0.32 2.19 11.99
CA VAL A 101 -1.01 2.23 11.35
C VAL A 101 -1.38 3.61 10.83
N VAL A 102 -0.98 4.68 11.50
CA VAL A 102 -1.27 6.05 11.07
C VAL A 102 -0.48 6.41 9.82
N SER A 103 0.81 6.05 9.77
CA SER A 103 1.63 6.22 8.57
C SER A 103 1.09 5.39 7.40
N MET A 104 0.66 4.15 7.67
CA MET A 104 0.07 3.26 6.67
C MET A 104 -1.25 3.78 6.13
N LEU A 105 -2.08 4.39 6.99
CA LEU A 105 -3.32 5.04 6.58
C LEU A 105 -3.05 6.22 5.64
N ALA A 106 -2.13 7.11 6.02
CA ALA A 106 -1.76 8.26 5.19
C ALA A 106 -1.18 7.81 3.84
N PHE A 107 -0.34 6.76 3.85
CA PHE A 107 0.18 6.13 2.65
C PHE A 107 -0.95 5.57 1.76
N ALA A 108 -1.90 4.85 2.34
CA ALA A 108 -3.03 4.29 1.62
C ALA A 108 -3.93 5.37 1.00
N ASP A 109 -4.13 6.48 1.70
CA ASP A 109 -4.89 7.62 1.21
C ASP A 109 -4.21 8.28 -0.01
N TRP A 110 -2.90 8.55 0.11
CA TRP A 110 -2.09 9.14 -0.96
C TRP A 110 -2.11 8.27 -2.22
N HIS A 111 -1.95 6.96 -2.08
CA HIS A 111 -1.90 6.03 -3.22
C HIS A 111 -3.28 5.44 -3.58
N HIS A 112 -4.37 6.03 -3.10
CA HIS A 112 -5.75 5.63 -3.38
C HIS A 112 -6.02 4.12 -3.18
N CYS A 113 -5.40 3.54 -2.15
CA CYS A 113 -5.52 2.13 -1.77
C CYS A 113 -6.69 1.94 -0.79
N SER A 114 -7.90 1.92 -1.32
CA SER A 114 -9.13 1.91 -0.50
C SER A 114 -9.21 0.74 0.49
N ARG A 115 -8.76 -0.46 0.10
CA ARG A 115 -8.81 -1.65 0.98
C ARG A 115 -7.84 -1.52 2.16
N LEU A 116 -6.63 -1.02 1.90
CA LEU A 116 -5.64 -0.78 2.94
C LEU A 116 -6.10 0.35 3.88
N ASN A 117 -6.68 1.41 3.32
CA ASN A 117 -7.25 2.54 4.08
C ASN A 117 -8.35 2.04 5.05
N ASP A 118 -9.34 1.32 4.52
CA ASP A 118 -10.40 0.69 5.29
C ASP A 118 -9.86 -0.20 6.41
N ALA A 119 -8.83 -0.99 6.11
CA ALA A 119 -8.25 -1.89 7.08
C ALA A 119 -7.54 -1.15 8.21
N CYS A 120 -6.80 -0.09 7.90
CA CYS A 120 -6.19 0.78 8.91
C CYS A 120 -7.25 1.40 9.82
N ILE A 121 -8.36 1.93 9.26
CA ILE A 121 -9.45 2.51 10.05
C ILE A 121 -10.10 1.46 10.95
N ARG A 122 -10.36 0.25 10.41
CA ARG A 122 -10.92 -0.86 11.21
C ARG A 122 -10.00 -1.28 12.34
N PHE A 123 -8.70 -1.37 12.08
CA PHE A 123 -7.69 -1.69 13.10
C PHE A 123 -7.69 -0.64 14.21
N ILE A 124 -7.68 0.65 13.86
CA ILE A 124 -7.76 1.75 14.84
C ILE A 124 -9.05 1.66 15.66
N ALA A 125 -10.19 1.39 15.02
CA ALA A 125 -11.47 1.20 15.69
C ALA A 125 -11.59 -0.09 16.53
N THR A 126 -10.54 -0.90 16.62
CA THR A 126 -10.44 -2.07 17.50
C THR A 126 -9.41 -1.88 18.63
N LEU A 127 -8.65 -0.78 18.64
CA LEU A 127 -7.69 -0.50 19.70
C LEU A 127 -8.40 -0.24 21.02
N ASP A 128 -7.82 -0.75 22.11
CA ASP A 128 -8.17 -0.40 23.47
C ASP A 128 -7.56 0.96 23.87
N THR A 129 -7.83 1.42 25.09
CA THR A 129 -7.32 2.71 25.59
C THR A 129 -5.80 2.78 25.52
N ARG A 130 -5.11 1.71 25.93
CA ARG A 130 -3.65 1.63 25.87
C ARG A 130 -3.12 1.66 24.43
N GLY A 131 -3.74 0.94 23.51
CA GLY A 131 -3.38 0.94 22.10
C GLY A 131 -3.60 2.31 21.44
N MET A 132 -4.64 3.02 21.83
CA MET A 132 -4.85 4.41 21.40
C MET A 132 -3.76 5.35 21.92
N ASP A 133 -3.36 5.22 23.19
CA ASP A 133 -2.25 6.02 23.76
C ASP A 133 -0.92 5.73 23.05
N ASP A 134 -0.61 4.46 22.82
CA ASP A 134 0.57 4.02 22.07
C ASP A 134 0.54 4.58 20.62
N MET A 135 -0.63 4.58 19.97
CA MET A 135 -0.79 5.17 18.64
C MET A 135 -0.58 6.69 18.66
N MET A 136 -1.14 7.40 19.63
CA MET A 136 -1.05 8.87 19.74
C MET A 136 0.38 9.36 20.03
N THR A 137 1.22 8.50 20.62
CA THR A 137 2.65 8.78 20.84
C THR A 137 3.53 8.34 19.66
N SER A 138 2.98 7.63 18.67
CA SER A 138 3.73 7.20 17.49
C SER A 138 4.19 8.38 16.62
N GLN A 139 5.36 8.23 16.00
CA GLN A 139 5.89 9.24 15.07
C GLN A 139 4.94 9.53 13.91
N GLY A 140 4.25 8.50 13.41
CA GLY A 140 3.26 8.64 12.34
C GLY A 140 2.10 9.56 12.74
N TYR A 141 1.60 9.43 13.96
CA TYR A 141 0.55 10.28 14.49
C TYR A 141 1.01 11.73 14.68
N VAL A 142 2.19 11.92 15.29
CA VAL A 142 2.77 13.26 15.49
C VAL A 142 2.94 13.97 14.14
N LYS A 143 3.53 13.29 13.15
CA LYS A 143 3.73 13.85 11.81
C LYS A 143 2.41 14.17 11.10
N LEU A 144 1.40 13.30 11.21
CA LEU A 144 0.08 13.54 10.63
C LEU A 144 -0.57 14.79 11.24
N LYS A 145 -0.50 14.92 12.58
CA LYS A 145 -1.03 16.07 13.31
C LYS A 145 -0.39 17.39 12.85
N GLU A 146 0.91 17.38 12.58
CA GLU A 146 1.65 18.57 12.14
C GLU A 146 1.45 18.89 10.65
N THR A 147 1.41 17.86 9.79
CA THR A 147 1.42 18.03 8.34
C THR A 147 0.01 18.18 7.75
N CYS A 148 -0.99 17.49 8.31
CA CYS A 148 -2.35 17.50 7.78
C CYS A 148 -3.42 17.29 8.88
N PRO A 149 -3.80 18.35 9.62
CA PRO A 149 -4.82 18.26 10.67
C PRO A 149 -6.21 17.82 10.16
N LEU A 150 -6.56 18.12 8.91
CA LEU A 150 -7.85 17.72 8.33
C LEU A 150 -7.98 16.20 8.19
N ALA A 151 -6.91 15.52 7.75
CA ALA A 151 -6.89 14.06 7.66
C ALA A 151 -7.05 13.39 9.05
N LEU A 152 -6.57 14.04 10.11
CA LEU A 152 -6.80 13.58 11.48
C LEU A 152 -8.27 13.71 11.90
N VAL A 153 -8.94 14.82 11.54
CA VAL A 153 -10.38 14.99 11.79
C VAL A 153 -11.18 13.93 11.04
N GLU A 154 -10.86 13.69 9.77
CA GLU A 154 -11.52 12.64 8.98
C GLU A 154 -11.32 11.25 9.58
N LEU A 155 -10.12 10.94 10.09
CA LEU A 155 -9.83 9.70 10.79
C LEU A 155 -10.74 9.53 12.03
N LEU A 156 -10.86 10.58 12.86
CA LEU A 156 -11.74 10.58 14.04
C LEU A 156 -13.22 10.41 13.65
N GLU A 157 -13.67 11.05 12.57
CA GLU A 157 -15.03 10.87 12.07
C GLU A 157 -15.27 9.44 11.57
N LYS A 158 -14.36 8.89 10.77
CA LYS A 158 -14.49 7.52 10.22
C LYS A 158 -14.50 6.48 11.35
N THR A 159 -13.58 6.60 12.31
CA THR A 159 -13.50 5.69 13.47
C THR A 159 -14.71 5.78 14.38
N SER A 160 -15.22 6.99 14.67
CA SER A 160 -16.43 7.16 15.50
C SER A 160 -17.70 6.61 14.83
N ARG A 161 -17.85 6.75 13.51
CA ARG A 161 -18.96 6.13 12.75
C ARG A 161 -18.92 4.60 12.83
N LEU A 162 -17.73 4.01 12.72
CA LEU A 162 -17.51 2.57 12.86
C LEU A 162 -17.85 2.07 14.28
N ALA A 163 -17.49 2.81 15.32
CA ALA A 163 -17.84 2.48 16.69
C ALA A 163 -19.37 2.47 16.91
N LYS A 164 -20.08 3.48 16.38
CA LYS A 164 -21.56 3.55 16.45
C LYS A 164 -22.24 2.40 15.69
N SER A 165 -21.70 2.01 14.55
CA SER A 165 -22.19 0.87 13.77
C SER A 165 -22.10 -0.45 14.56
N LYS A 166 -20.98 -0.70 15.25
CA LYS A 166 -20.83 -1.89 16.12
C LYS A 166 -21.83 -1.88 17.29
N SER A 167 -22.08 -0.73 17.92
CA SER A 167 -23.04 -0.62 19.02
C SER A 167 -24.47 -0.92 18.58
N SER A 168 -24.91 -0.45 17.40
CA SER A 168 -26.24 -0.77 16.88
C SER A 168 -26.41 -2.24 16.52
N ILE A 169 -25.37 -2.91 16.03
CA ILE A 169 -25.40 -4.35 15.73
C ILE A 169 -25.48 -5.17 17.03
N HIS A 170 -24.72 -4.79 18.06
CA HIS A 170 -24.72 -5.49 19.35
C HIS A 170 -26.09 -5.40 20.06
N ILE A 171 -26.74 -4.23 20.00
CA ILE A 171 -28.11 -4.05 20.52
C ILE A 171 -29.11 -4.87 19.71
N GLY A 172 -28.97 -4.95 18.37
CA GLY A 172 -29.82 -5.77 17.52
C GLY A 172 -29.77 -7.27 17.84
N SER A 173 -28.60 -7.81 18.21
CA SER A 173 -28.46 -9.21 18.62
C SER A 173 -28.98 -9.53 20.03
N LEU A 174 -29.15 -8.53 20.90
CA LEU A 174 -29.72 -8.70 22.25
C LEU A 174 -31.26 -8.64 22.27
N VAL A 175 -31.89 -8.16 21.19
CA VAL A 175 -33.36 -8.07 21.08
C VAL A 175 -33.97 -9.34 20.46
N TYR A 176 -33.15 -10.26 19.95
CA TYR A 176 -33.57 -11.52 19.29
C TYR A 176 -33.18 -12.80 20.05
N ALA A 177 -32.85 -12.71 21.34
CA ALA A 177 -32.65 -13.86 22.24
C ALA A 177 -33.66 -13.80 23.38
#